data_AF-S4W568-F1
#
_entry.id   AF-S4W568-F1
#
_cell.length_a   1.000
_cell.length_b   1.000
_cell.length_c   1.000
_cell.angle_alpha   90.00
_cell.angle_beta   90.00
_cell.angle_gamma   90.00
#
_symmetry.space_group_name_H-M   'P 1'
#
loop_
_entity.id
_entity.type
_entity.pdbx_description
1 polymer ?
#
loop_
_entity_poly.entity_id
_entity_poly.type
_entity_poly.pdbx_seq_one_letter_code
_entity_poly.pdbx_strand_id
1 'polypeptide(L)'
;MHQYIPTLGADCSSPGELLAAEMARIPMKNCVYTGNYESMDDLQSAVNSGCEINLDDETSFIRLKNIGIPEYISFRLNPGVGKGRFAEIVTGGREAKFGIPVEKIAAVYKSALADGVKTFGLQCHSGSAILDQNHFRENNRTNS
;
A
#
# COMPACT_ATOMS: atom_id res chain seq x y z
N MET A 1 -8.16 -29.26 19.10
CA MET A 1 -8.83 -28.56 17.99
C MET A 1 -8.39 -27.11 18.05
N HIS A 2 -7.40 -26.73 17.25
CA HIS A 2 -6.94 -25.34 17.20
C HIS A 2 -7.95 -24.52 16.41
N GLN A 3 -8.45 -23.46 17.04
CA GLN A 3 -9.56 -22.65 16.59
C GLN A 3 -9.14 -21.87 15.35
N TYR A 4 -9.72 -22.23 14.21
CA TYR A 4 -9.64 -21.44 12.97
C TYR A 4 -10.28 -20.07 13.26
N ILE A 5 -9.51 -18.98 13.21
CA ILE A 5 -10.06 -17.62 13.35
C ILE A 5 -10.45 -17.15 11.94
N PRO A 6 -11.72 -17.23 11.51
CA PRO A 6 -12.04 -17.37 10.08
C PRO A 6 -11.98 -16.08 9.23
N THR A 7 -11.46 -14.96 9.71
CA THR A 7 -11.55 -13.68 8.98
C THR A 7 -10.36 -12.73 9.16
N LEU A 8 -9.24 -13.19 9.74
CA LEU A 8 -8.09 -12.31 9.96
C LEU A 8 -7.27 -12.18 8.66
N GLY A 9 -6.94 -10.95 8.28
CA GLY A 9 -5.86 -10.63 7.35
C GLY A 9 -4.64 -10.11 8.12
N ALA A 10 -3.49 -10.03 7.45
CA ALA A 10 -2.28 -9.46 8.02
C ALA A 10 -1.75 -8.34 7.12
N ASP A 11 -1.49 -7.16 7.70
CA ASP A 11 -0.71 -6.10 7.07
C ASP A 11 0.74 -6.28 7.51
N CYS A 12 1.60 -6.63 6.56
CA CYS A 12 3.00 -6.99 6.80
C CYS A 12 3.90 -5.89 6.22
N SER A 13 4.80 -5.38 7.04
CA SER A 13 5.79 -4.36 6.68
C SER A 13 7.17 -4.93 6.40
N SER A 14 7.36 -6.25 6.61
CA SER A 14 8.63 -6.95 6.38
C SER A 14 8.42 -8.43 6.00
N PRO A 15 9.43 -9.08 5.38
CA PRO A 15 9.37 -10.52 5.10
C PRO A 15 9.25 -11.37 6.38
N GLY A 16 9.79 -10.90 7.50
CA GLY A 16 9.64 -11.58 8.79
C GLY A 16 8.19 -11.64 9.26
N GLU A 17 7.39 -10.59 9.00
CA GLU A 17 5.96 -10.57 9.31
C GLU A 17 5.15 -11.44 8.34
N LEU A 18 5.55 -11.51 7.06
CA LEU A 18 4.96 -12.47 6.11
C LEU A 18 5.20 -13.92 6.57
N LEU A 19 6.41 -14.23 7.01
CA LEU A 19 6.74 -15.55 7.57
C LEU A 19 5.93 -15.82 8.84
N ALA A 20 5.78 -14.84 9.73
CA ALA A 20 4.95 -14.98 10.92
C ALA A 20 3.48 -15.24 10.58
N ALA A 21 2.93 -14.55 9.57
CA ALA A 21 1.57 -14.75 9.08
C ALA A 21 1.38 -16.16 8.47
N GLU A 22 2.37 -16.64 7.72
CA GLU A 22 2.38 -18.01 7.18
C GLU A 22 2.42 -19.05 8.31
N MET A 23 3.30 -18.87 9.30
CA MET A 23 3.39 -19.73 10.48
C MET A 23 2.09 -19.73 11.30
N ALA A 24 1.40 -18.59 11.36
CA ALA A 24 0.08 -18.44 11.96
C ALA A 24 -1.07 -19.03 11.10
N ARG A 25 -0.75 -19.57 9.90
CA ARG A 25 -1.69 -20.16 8.94
C ARG A 25 -2.72 -19.16 8.41
N ILE A 26 -2.35 -17.89 8.31
CA ILE A 26 -3.15 -16.88 7.63
C ILE A 26 -2.98 -17.11 6.12
N PRO A 27 -4.07 -17.25 5.34
CA PRO A 27 -3.95 -17.38 3.89
C PRO A 27 -3.27 -16.14 3.28
N MET A 28 -2.20 -16.31 2.48
CA MET A 28 -1.45 -15.18 1.91
C MET A 28 -2.31 -14.25 1.04
N LYS A 29 -3.37 -14.78 0.41
CA LYS A 29 -4.38 -13.98 -0.31
C LYS A 29 -5.16 -12.99 0.57
N ASN A 30 -5.11 -13.14 1.90
CA ASN A 30 -5.68 -12.22 2.87
C ASN A 30 -4.60 -11.35 3.53
N CYS A 31 -3.34 -11.46 3.09
CA CYS A 31 -2.24 -10.65 3.57
C CYS A 31 -1.95 -9.54 2.56
N VAL A 32 -1.62 -8.36 3.07
CA VAL A 32 -1.06 -7.26 2.29
C VAL A 32 0.38 -7.05 2.75
N TYR A 33 1.29 -6.84 1.82
CA TYR A 33 2.63 -6.39 2.09
C TYR A 33 2.73 -4.90 1.77
N THR A 34 2.95 -4.06 2.78
CA THR A 34 3.10 -2.60 2.63
C THR A 34 4.54 -2.22 2.93
N GLY A 35 5.29 -1.86 1.89
CA GLY A 35 6.67 -1.43 2.05
C GLY A 35 6.87 0.05 1.73
N ASN A 36 7.76 0.68 2.51
CA ASN A 36 8.13 2.09 2.34
C ASN A 36 9.59 2.27 1.91
N TYR A 37 10.44 1.22 2.04
CA TYR A 37 11.87 1.21 1.72
C TYR A 37 12.36 -0.22 1.46
N GLU A 38 11.75 -0.90 0.50
CA GLU A 38 11.99 -2.32 0.25
C GLU A 38 13.29 -2.56 -0.50
N SER A 39 14.08 -3.51 0.00
CA SER A 39 15.17 -4.10 -0.76
C SER A 39 14.63 -5.00 -1.88
N MET A 40 15.48 -5.33 -2.86
CA MET A 40 15.11 -6.28 -3.91
C MET A 40 14.73 -7.65 -3.33
N ASP A 41 15.40 -8.08 -2.26
CA ASP A 41 15.12 -9.36 -1.60
C ASP A 41 13.76 -9.33 -0.87
N ASP A 42 13.38 -8.19 -0.30
CA ASP A 42 12.06 -8.02 0.34
C ASP A 42 10.94 -8.10 -0.69
N LEU A 43 11.08 -7.38 -1.81
CA LEU A 43 10.12 -7.44 -2.91
C LEU A 43 10.03 -8.85 -3.51
N GLN A 44 11.16 -9.53 -3.64
CA GLN A 44 11.19 -10.93 -4.11
C GLN A 44 10.42 -11.84 -3.17
N SER A 45 10.58 -11.65 -1.86
CA SER A 45 9.86 -12.42 -0.84
C SER A 45 8.35 -12.17 -0.92
N ALA A 46 7.94 -10.91 -1.10
CA ALA A 46 6.53 -10.53 -1.24
C ALA A 46 5.88 -11.09 -2.52
N VAL A 47 6.60 -11.08 -3.65
CA VAL A 47 6.10 -11.70 -4.90
C VAL A 47 5.96 -13.21 -4.74
N ASN A 48 6.95 -13.86 -4.13
CA ASN A 48 6.96 -15.31 -3.97
C ASN A 48 5.89 -15.82 -2.99
N SER A 49 5.51 -15.02 -1.98
CA SER A 49 4.46 -15.39 -1.03
C SER A 49 3.06 -15.37 -1.67
N GLY A 50 2.88 -14.64 -2.77
CA GLY A 50 1.58 -14.47 -3.42
C GLY A 50 0.60 -13.61 -2.62
N CYS A 51 1.09 -12.79 -1.69
CA CYS A 51 0.28 -11.80 -1.00
C CYS A 51 -0.06 -10.61 -1.90
N GLU A 52 -1.04 -9.81 -1.52
CA GLU A 52 -1.28 -8.52 -2.16
C GLU A 52 -0.12 -7.56 -1.84
N ILE A 53 0.30 -6.75 -2.81
CA ILE A 53 1.41 -5.80 -2.63
C ILE A 53 0.87 -4.37 -2.69
N ASN A 54 1.22 -3.58 -1.68
CA ASN A 54 0.94 -2.16 -1.59
C ASN A 54 2.25 -1.37 -1.61
N LEU A 55 2.43 -0.56 -2.65
CA LEU A 55 3.65 0.20 -2.88
C LEU A 55 3.46 1.68 -2.54
N ASP A 56 4.46 2.25 -1.89
CA ASP A 56 4.45 3.68 -1.52
C ASP A 56 4.82 4.61 -2.68
N ASP A 57 5.56 4.13 -3.69
CA ASP A 57 6.06 4.95 -4.79
C ASP A 57 6.25 4.21 -6.13
N GLU A 58 6.41 4.97 -7.21
CA GLU A 58 6.59 4.46 -8.57
C GLU A 58 7.94 3.74 -8.77
N THR A 59 8.99 4.16 -8.07
CA THR A 59 10.32 3.52 -8.19
C THR A 59 10.30 2.11 -7.63
N SER A 60 9.51 1.87 -6.59
CA SER A 60 9.26 0.56 -6.01
C SER A 60 8.55 -0.36 -7.01
N PHE A 61 7.65 0.19 -7.82
CA PHE A 61 7.04 -0.56 -8.92
C PHE A 61 8.07 -0.92 -10.00
N ILE A 62 8.94 0.02 -10.40
CA ILE A 62 10.01 -0.26 -11.37
C ILE A 62 10.93 -1.38 -10.88
N ARG A 63 11.28 -1.40 -9.59
CA ARG A 63 12.06 -2.48 -8.99
C ARG A 63 11.29 -3.81 -9.01
N LEU A 64 10.02 -3.79 -8.62
CA LEU A 64 9.13 -4.96 -8.61
C LEU A 64 9.03 -5.58 -10.01
N LYS A 65 8.92 -4.77 -11.07
CA LYS A 65 8.86 -5.25 -12.46
C LYS A 65 10.04 -6.13 -12.87
N ASN A 66 11.23 -5.87 -12.35
CA ASN A 66 12.42 -6.67 -12.66
C ASN A 66 12.37 -8.06 -12.01
N ILE A 67 11.52 -8.23 -11.01
CA ILE A 67 11.31 -9.48 -10.28
C ILE A 67 10.13 -10.25 -10.87
N GLY A 68 9.00 -9.57 -11.05
CA GLY A 68 7.77 -10.14 -11.56
C GLY A 68 6.60 -9.17 -11.46
N ILE A 69 5.56 -9.41 -12.25
CA ILE A 69 4.35 -8.60 -12.27
C ILE A 69 3.27 -9.33 -11.47
N PRO A 70 2.83 -8.80 -10.31
CA PRO A 70 1.74 -9.40 -9.56
C PRO A 70 0.41 -9.19 -10.29
N GLU A 71 -0.56 -10.09 -10.06
CA GLU A 71 -1.90 -9.95 -10.65
C GLU A 71 -2.66 -8.75 -10.05
N TYR A 72 -2.47 -8.52 -8.76
CA TYR A 72 -3.02 -7.41 -8.00
C TYR A 72 -1.92 -6.48 -7.50
N ILE A 73 -2.10 -5.18 -7.64
CA ILE A 73 -1.25 -4.19 -6.99
C ILE A 73 -2.05 -3.04 -6.42
N SER A 74 -1.58 -2.48 -5.33
CA SER A 74 -2.11 -1.25 -4.78
C SER A 74 -1.01 -0.22 -4.60
N PHE A 75 -1.38 1.06 -4.74
CA PHE A 75 -0.50 2.18 -4.48
C PHE A 75 -1.07 3.05 -3.39
N ARG A 76 -0.18 3.53 -2.52
CA ARG A 76 -0.53 4.53 -1.52
C ARG A 76 -0.69 5.90 -2.17
N LEU A 77 -1.88 6.44 -2.10
CA LEU A 77 -2.21 7.80 -2.52
C LEU A 77 -1.85 8.80 -1.43
N ASN A 78 -1.06 9.80 -1.80
CA ASN A 78 -0.92 11.03 -1.04
C ASN A 78 -1.94 12.06 -1.56
N PRO A 79 -2.99 12.40 -0.78
CA PRO A 79 -4.01 13.35 -1.20
C PRO A 79 -3.49 14.79 -1.30
N GLY A 80 -2.26 15.07 -0.83
CA GLY A 80 -1.65 16.40 -0.86
C GLY A 80 -2.25 17.39 0.16
N VAL A 81 -3.23 16.95 0.96
CA VAL A 81 -3.89 17.74 2.00
C VAL A 81 -3.63 17.10 3.36
N GLY A 82 -2.62 17.58 4.08
CA GLY A 82 -2.30 17.15 5.43
C GLY A 82 -2.70 18.22 6.43
N LYS A 83 -3.70 17.94 7.27
CA LYS A 83 -4.01 18.78 8.45
C LYS A 83 -3.09 18.36 9.59
N GLY A 84 -1.83 18.80 9.55
CA GLY A 84 -0.85 18.64 10.64
C GLY A 84 -0.69 19.95 11.41
N ARG A 85 -0.81 19.91 12.75
CA ARG A 85 -0.67 21.09 13.64
C ARG A 85 0.78 21.57 13.80
N PHE A 86 1.75 20.82 13.28
CA PHE A 86 3.18 21.13 13.31
C PHE A 86 3.77 20.97 11.91
N ALA A 87 4.56 21.95 11.46
CA ALA A 87 5.19 21.98 10.14
C ALA A 87 6.13 20.77 9.87
N GLU A 88 6.63 20.11 10.92
CA GLU A 88 7.50 18.92 10.82
C GLU A 88 6.73 17.59 10.76
N ILE A 89 5.41 17.59 11.00
CA ILE A 89 4.55 16.39 11.05
C ILE A 89 3.39 16.57 10.06
N VAL A 90 3.70 17.10 8.87
CA VAL A 90 2.74 17.21 7.77
C VAL A 90 2.73 15.89 7.01
N THR A 91 1.83 14.98 7.40
CA THR A 91 1.64 13.65 6.78
C THR A 91 0.91 13.70 5.43
N GLY A 92 0.71 14.89 4.85
CA GLY A 92 0.06 15.09 3.55
C GLY A 92 0.42 16.45 2.99
N GLY A 93 1.11 16.49 1.87
CA GLY A 93 1.62 17.71 1.28
C GLY A 93 2.59 17.40 0.14
N ARG A 94 2.96 18.44 -0.62
CA ARG A 94 3.89 18.34 -1.77
C ARG A 94 5.28 17.83 -1.39
N GLU A 95 5.60 17.83 -0.09
CA GLU A 95 6.86 17.38 0.51
C GLU A 95 6.73 16.09 1.33
N ALA A 96 5.57 15.41 1.31
CA ALA A 96 5.42 14.18 2.07
C ALA A 96 6.32 13.09 1.48
N LYS A 97 7.05 12.39 2.35
CA LYS A 97 8.01 11.34 1.99
C LYS A 97 7.36 10.02 1.56
N PHE A 98 6.03 9.90 1.69
CA PHE A 98 5.28 8.66 1.49
C PHE A 98 4.07 8.90 0.57
N GLY A 99 3.82 7.93 -0.32
CA GLY A 99 2.66 7.92 -1.21
C GLY A 99 2.84 8.72 -2.50
N ILE A 100 2.20 8.23 -3.55
CA ILE A 100 2.18 8.85 -4.88
C ILE A 100 1.23 10.04 -4.87
N PRO A 101 1.66 11.24 -5.33
CA PRO A 101 0.77 12.40 -5.44
C PRO A 101 -0.45 12.12 -6.30
N VAL A 102 -1.61 12.67 -5.92
CA VAL A 102 -2.88 12.51 -6.64
C VAL A 102 -2.78 12.83 -8.14
N GLU A 103 -1.94 13.80 -8.50
CA GLU A 103 -1.73 14.21 -9.90
C GLU A 103 -1.01 13.14 -10.74
N LYS A 104 -0.18 12.30 -10.09
CA LYS A 104 0.66 11.28 -10.76
C LYS A 104 0.06 9.89 -10.72
N ILE A 105 -0.80 9.60 -9.74
CA ILE A 105 -1.25 8.24 -9.46
C ILE A 105 -1.97 7.57 -10.65
N ALA A 106 -2.73 8.34 -11.42
CA ALA A 106 -3.41 7.82 -12.61
C ALA A 106 -2.42 7.38 -13.70
N ALA A 107 -1.28 8.06 -13.84
CA ALA A 107 -0.23 7.68 -14.78
C ALA A 107 0.46 6.38 -14.34
N VAL A 108 0.69 6.21 -13.03
CA VAL A 108 1.30 5.01 -12.47
C VAL A 108 0.41 3.78 -12.68
N TYR A 109 -0.90 3.89 -12.42
CA TYR A 109 -1.84 2.80 -12.72
C TYR A 109 -1.91 2.46 -14.21
N LYS A 110 -1.85 3.46 -15.10
CA LYS A 110 -1.79 3.21 -16.55
C LYS A 110 -0.52 2.45 -16.95
N SER A 111 0.62 2.80 -16.36
CA SER A 111 1.89 2.09 -16.57
C SER A 111 1.77 0.63 -16.10
N ALA A 112 1.26 0.42 -14.88
CA ALA A 112 1.07 -0.92 -14.33
C ALA A 112 0.11 -1.80 -15.14
N LEU A 113 -0.97 -1.21 -15.68
CA LEU A 113 -1.88 -1.89 -16.61
C LEU A 113 -1.17 -2.31 -17.91
N ALA A 114 -0.35 -1.43 -18.48
CA ALA A 114 0.42 -1.73 -19.69
C ALA A 114 1.45 -2.85 -19.47
N ASP A 115 1.97 -2.96 -18.25
CA ASP A 115 2.91 -4.02 -17.84
C ASP A 115 2.25 -5.36 -17.49
N GLY A 116 0.90 -5.43 -17.49
CA GLY A 116 0.15 -6.69 -17.35
C GLY A 116 -0.51 -6.93 -15.99
N VAL A 117 -0.54 -5.93 -15.09
CA VAL A 117 -1.32 -6.03 -13.85
C VAL A 117 -2.81 -6.05 -14.19
N LYS A 118 -3.59 -6.94 -13.56
CA LYS A 118 -5.01 -7.16 -13.89
C LYS A 118 -5.97 -6.49 -12.93
N THR A 119 -5.57 -6.34 -11.67
CA THR A 119 -6.44 -5.81 -10.62
C THR A 119 -5.70 -4.78 -9.80
N PHE A 120 -6.42 -3.73 -9.39
CA PHE A 120 -5.84 -2.57 -8.74
C PHE A 120 -6.62 -2.25 -7.46
N GLY A 121 -5.90 -1.93 -6.39
CA GLY A 121 -6.47 -1.34 -5.18
C GLY A 121 -5.88 0.04 -4.92
N LEU A 122 -6.61 0.93 -4.25
CA LEU A 122 -6.12 2.25 -3.88
C LEU A 122 -6.03 2.34 -2.36
N GLN A 123 -4.84 2.55 -1.80
CA GLN A 123 -4.69 2.78 -0.37
C GLN A 123 -4.57 4.28 -0.12
N CYS A 124 -5.42 4.85 0.73
CA CYS A 124 -5.24 6.23 1.21
C CYS A 124 -5.16 6.22 2.73
N HIS A 125 -4.03 6.70 3.26
CA HIS A 125 -3.83 6.85 4.69
C HIS A 125 -3.90 8.35 5.04
N SER A 126 -5.03 8.79 5.62
CA SER A 126 -5.26 10.21 5.98
C SER A 126 -4.48 10.71 7.20
N GLY A 127 -3.45 9.98 7.65
CA GLY A 127 -2.67 10.29 8.85
C GLY A 127 -3.26 9.72 10.14
N SER A 128 -2.44 9.68 11.18
CA SER A 128 -2.82 9.23 12.53
C SER A 128 -3.35 10.40 13.38
N ALA A 129 -4.24 10.11 14.32
CA ALA A 129 -4.95 11.04 15.22
C ALA A 129 -6.11 11.88 14.60
N ILE A 130 -6.96 11.26 13.78
CA ILE A 130 -8.25 11.85 13.39
C ILE A 130 -9.27 11.62 14.51
N LEU A 131 -9.49 12.62 15.37
CA LEU A 131 -10.55 12.66 16.39
C LEU A 131 -11.86 13.31 15.89
N ASP A 132 -11.97 13.60 14.60
CA ASP A 132 -13.11 14.31 14.01
C ASP A 132 -13.81 13.45 12.96
N GLN A 133 -15.09 13.16 13.21
CA GLN A 133 -15.94 12.29 12.36
C GLN A 133 -16.16 12.87 10.94
N ASN A 134 -15.82 14.15 10.71
CA ASN A 134 -16.02 14.80 9.42
C ASN A 134 -14.87 14.60 8.41
N HIS A 135 -13.73 14.04 8.82
CA HIS A 135 -12.55 13.94 7.94
C HIS A 135 -12.70 12.91 6.81
N PHE A 136 -13.48 11.84 7.02
CA PHE A 136 -13.72 10.81 6.00
C PHE A 136 -14.51 11.31 4.78
N ARG A 137 -15.26 12.42 4.90
CA ARG A 137 -16.09 12.94 3.81
C ARG A 137 -15.34 13.85 2.84
N GLU A 138 -14.30 14.54 3.29
CA GLU A 138 -13.53 15.44 2.42
C GLU A 138 -12.60 14.68 1.47
N ASN A 139 -12.06 13.53 1.89
CA ASN A 139 -11.06 12.78 1.10
C ASN A 139 -11.65 11.96 -0.08
N ASN A 140 -12.98 11.82 -0.15
CA ASN A 140 -13.68 11.05 -1.18
C ASN A 140 -14.45 11.92 -2.20
N ARG A 141 -14.24 13.25 -2.19
CA ARG A 141 -14.87 14.13 -3.17
C ARG A 141 -14.00 14.28 -4.42
N THR A 142 -14.33 13.52 -5.46
CA THR A 142 -14.10 13.99 -6.83
C THR A 142 -15.09 15.12 -7.10
N ASN A 143 -14.58 16.35 -7.26
CA ASN A 143 -15.39 17.44 -7.79
C ASN A 143 -15.85 17.03 -9.19
N SER A 144 -17.16 16.90 -9.33
CA SER A 144 -17.89 16.80 -10.60
C SER A 144 -17.77 18.10 -11.38
#